data_AF-A0A0C9V5G9-F1
#
_entry.id   AF-A0A0C9V5G9-F1
#
_cell.length_a   1.000
_cell.length_b   1.000
_cell.length_c   1.000
_cell.angle_alpha   90.00
_cell.angle_beta   90.00
_cell.angle_gamma   90.00
#
_symmetry.space_group_name_H-M   'P 1'
#
loop_
_entity.id
_entity.type
_entity.pdbx_description
1 polymer ?
#
loop_
_entity_poly.entity_id
_entity_poly.type
_entity_poly.pdbx_seq_one_letter_code
_entity_poly.pdbx_strand_id
1 'polypeptide(L)'
;MEKKYESRKFIDLVLSSTSKWANWDPSAPINVGDYGDINKETGGFVREGNIYDDHLQEQLDKTLGPYNINIVLKGPTLQPEVSDGDDRLIISSPGVYAREATLGAEVNAQSQANVSLRYDFEFRDNGGAGLVLYKPQHSSLPKDDDFAMLLKVAHKTLRGKYFITEVISCPAYLMVLSSQKGEKFSASLSATHTDPLATLGTGAGLTWSSEMVHGLHRSGSNTKPIFKLLYKVMQPRQNFWNFIFGQRGGDAENQTIIWEAVRRPWGVLDDDGEEKGR
;
A
#
# COMPACT_ATOMS: atom_id res chain seq x y z
N MET A 1 -24.55 2.99 -12.86
CA MET A 1 -24.94 2.61 -11.48
C MET A 1 -23.63 2.43 -10.74
N GLU A 2 -23.28 3.35 -9.84
CA GLU A 2 -22.04 3.26 -9.05
C GLU A 2 -22.16 2.03 -8.14
N LYS A 3 -21.26 1.05 -8.29
CA LYS A 3 -21.36 -0.19 -7.49
C LYS A 3 -21.03 0.16 -6.04
N LYS A 4 -21.88 -0.27 -5.11
CA LYS A 4 -21.79 0.08 -3.68
C LYS A 4 -20.46 -0.31 -3.03
N TYR A 5 -19.73 -1.28 -3.59
CA TYR A 5 -18.52 -1.89 -2.99
C TYR A 5 -17.30 -1.97 -3.94
N GLU A 6 -17.16 -1.04 -4.89
CA GLU A 6 -16.02 -1.01 -5.84
C GLU A 6 -14.66 -1.03 -5.15
N SER A 7 -14.53 -0.25 -4.07
CA SER A 7 -13.30 -0.20 -3.27
C SER A 7 -12.94 -1.58 -2.70
N ARG A 8 -13.92 -2.25 -2.10
CA ARG A 8 -13.72 -3.56 -1.46
C ARG A 8 -13.37 -4.62 -2.50
N LYS A 9 -14.04 -4.61 -3.66
CA LYS A 9 -13.75 -5.53 -4.76
C LYS A 9 -12.34 -5.32 -5.31
N PHE A 10 -11.92 -4.08 -5.55
CA PHE A 10 -10.58 -3.78 -6.01
C PHE A 10 -9.52 -4.22 -5.01
N ILE A 11 -9.71 -3.90 -3.73
CA ILE A 11 -8.80 -4.28 -2.65
C ILE A 11 -8.67 -5.81 -2.55
N ASP A 12 -9.79 -6.55 -2.62
CA ASP A 12 -9.77 -8.02 -2.56
C ASP A 12 -8.99 -8.64 -3.74
N LEU A 13 -9.19 -8.14 -4.96
CA LEU A 13 -8.51 -8.62 -6.16
C LEU A 13 -7.00 -8.33 -6.15
N VAL A 14 -6.59 -7.16 -5.66
CA VAL A 14 -5.16 -6.83 -5.50
C VAL A 14 -4.55 -7.64 -4.37
N LEU A 15 -5.26 -7.81 -3.26
CA LEU A 15 -4.82 -8.59 -2.10
C LEU A 15 -4.60 -10.06 -2.47
N SER A 16 -5.50 -10.66 -3.26
CA SER A 16 -5.34 -12.04 -3.72
C SER A 16 -4.10 -12.23 -4.62
N SER A 17 -3.66 -11.16 -5.28
CA SER A 17 -2.54 -11.21 -6.24
C SER A 17 -1.19 -10.88 -5.61
N THR A 18 -1.18 -10.10 -4.51
CA THR A 18 0.05 -9.53 -3.95
C THR A 18 0.29 -9.84 -2.47
N SER A 19 -0.72 -10.35 -1.76
CA SER A 19 -0.75 -10.39 -0.29
C SER A 19 -0.54 -9.01 0.38
N LYS A 20 -0.80 -7.92 -0.36
CA LYS A 20 -0.80 -6.53 0.12
C LYS A 20 -2.16 -5.89 -0.13
N TRP A 21 -2.55 -5.02 0.78
CA TRP A 21 -3.79 -4.27 0.68
C TRP A 21 -3.59 -3.07 -0.25
N ALA A 22 -4.59 -2.77 -1.06
CA ALA A 22 -4.58 -1.58 -1.88
C ALA A 22 -5.17 -0.38 -1.14
N ASN A 23 -4.60 0.80 -1.35
CA ASN A 23 -5.21 2.05 -0.95
C ASN A 23 -6.14 2.53 -2.06
N TRP A 24 -7.44 2.44 -1.82
CA TRP A 24 -8.44 2.86 -2.80
C TRP A 24 -8.49 4.39 -2.99
N ASP A 25 -8.15 5.15 -1.95
CA ASP A 25 -8.08 6.61 -1.98
C ASP A 25 -6.64 7.09 -1.70
N PRO A 26 -5.85 7.32 -2.76
CA PRO A 26 -4.48 7.80 -2.62
C PRO A 26 -4.34 9.16 -1.93
N SER A 27 -5.44 9.90 -1.76
CA SER A 27 -5.48 11.18 -1.03
C SER A 27 -5.44 11.00 0.48
N ALA A 28 -5.82 9.81 0.98
CA ALA A 28 -5.72 9.43 2.38
C ALA A 28 -4.40 8.66 2.60
N PRO A 29 -3.32 9.32 3.06
CA PRO A 29 -2.01 8.69 3.15
C PRO A 29 -1.95 7.65 4.27
N ILE A 30 -1.42 6.48 3.94
CA ILE A 30 -1.14 5.39 4.87
C ILE A 30 0.37 5.31 5.06
N ASN A 31 0.84 5.33 6.31
CA ASN A 31 2.26 5.33 6.66
C ASN A 31 2.66 4.05 7.36
N VAL A 32 3.93 3.69 7.23
CA VAL A 32 4.54 2.66 8.08
C VAL A 32 4.38 3.08 9.54
N GLY A 33 3.95 2.12 10.36
CA GLY A 33 3.67 2.34 11.76
C GLY A 33 2.27 2.88 12.06
N ASP A 34 1.44 3.19 11.08
CA ASP A 34 0.04 3.49 11.35
C ASP A 34 -0.64 2.28 11.99
N TYR A 35 -1.49 2.53 12.99
CA TYR A 35 -2.31 1.50 13.64
C TYR A 35 -3.79 1.89 13.61
N GLY A 36 -4.66 0.88 13.60
CA GLY A 36 -6.11 1.08 13.48
C GLY A 36 -6.85 -0.20 13.11
N ASP A 37 -7.94 -0.06 12.36
CA ASP A 37 -8.87 -1.13 12.00
C ASP A 37 -9.17 -1.17 10.50
N ILE A 38 -9.67 -2.31 9.99
CA ILE A 38 -10.15 -2.42 8.60
C ILE A 38 -11.67 -2.23 8.58
N ASN A 39 -12.15 -1.26 7.81
CA ASN A 39 -13.57 -1.09 7.58
C ASN A 39 -14.11 -2.24 6.69
N LYS A 40 -15.03 -3.04 7.23
CA LYS A 40 -15.60 -4.20 6.53
C LYS A 40 -16.40 -3.82 5.27
N GLU A 41 -17.02 -2.65 5.25
CA GLU A 41 -17.85 -2.19 4.14
C GLU A 41 -16.99 -1.70 2.98
N THR A 42 -16.02 -0.82 3.24
CA THR A 42 -15.18 -0.23 2.19
C THR A 42 -13.95 -1.06 1.87
N GLY A 43 -13.50 -1.90 2.81
CA GLY A 43 -12.22 -2.59 2.74
C GLY A 43 -11.00 -1.74 3.07
N GLY A 44 -11.18 -0.44 3.30
CA GLY A 44 -10.10 0.49 3.59
C GLY A 44 -9.61 0.41 5.04
N PHE A 45 -8.35 0.76 5.25
CA PHE A 45 -7.77 0.94 6.57
C PHE A 45 -8.21 2.27 7.19
N VAL A 46 -8.68 2.22 8.43
CA VAL A 46 -9.10 3.36 9.23
C VAL A 46 -8.01 3.62 10.27
N ARG A 47 -7.21 4.66 10.03
CA ARG A 47 -6.12 5.06 10.92
C ARG A 47 -6.68 5.62 12.23
N GLU A 48 -6.14 5.16 13.35
CA GLU A 48 -6.39 5.71 14.68
C GLU A 48 -5.18 6.49 15.22
N GLY A 49 -3.98 6.07 14.86
CA GLY A 49 -2.74 6.74 15.23
C GLY A 49 -1.55 6.17 14.49
N ASN A 50 -0.34 6.56 14.89
CA ASN A 50 0.91 6.01 14.41
C ASN A 50 1.83 5.69 15.59
N ILE A 51 2.59 4.58 15.49
CA ILE A 51 3.51 4.15 16.55
C ILE A 51 4.64 5.16 16.85
N TYR A 52 4.88 6.12 15.96
CA TYR A 52 5.86 7.20 16.13
C TYR A 52 5.25 8.51 16.66
N ASP A 53 3.96 8.51 17.02
CA ASP A 53 3.31 9.68 17.59
C ASP A 53 3.84 10.00 18.99
N ASP A 54 3.91 11.30 19.34
CA ASP A 54 4.54 11.79 20.57
C ASP A 54 3.89 11.23 21.85
N HIS A 55 2.59 10.96 21.82
CA HIS A 55 1.88 10.40 22.97
C HIS A 55 2.39 9.00 23.36
N LEU A 56 2.89 8.20 22.42
CA LEU A 56 3.47 6.88 22.71
C LEU A 56 4.88 7.02 23.27
N GLN A 57 5.66 7.99 22.78
CA GLN A 57 6.95 8.33 23.38
C GLN A 57 6.78 8.72 24.84
N GLU A 58 5.82 9.59 25.15
CA GLU A 58 5.53 9.97 26.55
C GLU A 58 5.14 8.77 27.43
N GLN A 59 4.39 7.80 26.88
CA GLN A 59 4.03 6.58 27.61
C GLN A 59 5.26 5.70 27.89
N LEU A 60 6.18 5.59 26.93
CA LEU A 60 7.45 4.92 27.12
C LEU A 60 8.27 5.61 28.21
N ASP A 61 8.46 6.92 28.10
CA ASP A 61 9.27 7.69 29.04
C ASP A 61 8.75 7.58 30.48
N LYS A 62 7.42 7.66 30.67
CA LYS A 62 6.78 7.51 31.98
C LYS A 62 6.93 6.10 32.55
N THR A 63 6.89 5.07 31.72
CA THR A 63 6.87 3.66 32.16
C THR A 63 8.28 3.09 32.33
N LEU A 64 9.19 3.44 31.42
CA LEU A 64 10.54 2.89 31.31
C LEU A 64 11.63 3.81 31.87
N GLY A 65 11.37 5.12 31.93
CA GLY A 65 12.29 6.11 32.49
C GLY A 65 12.79 5.78 33.91
N PRO A 66 11.93 5.34 34.84
CA PRO A 66 12.37 4.92 36.19
C PRO A 66 13.36 3.75 36.20
N TYR A 67 13.42 2.97 35.12
CA TYR A 67 14.31 1.81 34.96
C TYR A 67 15.55 2.11 34.11
N ASN A 68 15.78 3.38 33.73
CA ASN A 68 16.85 3.82 32.82
C ASN A 68 16.84 3.10 31.46
N ILE A 69 15.66 2.64 31.00
CA ILE A 69 15.48 2.12 29.65
C ILE A 69 14.95 3.25 28.77
N ASN A 70 15.72 3.66 27.77
CA ASN A 70 15.36 4.75 26.87
C ASN A 70 15.18 4.20 25.45
N ILE A 71 13.93 4.17 24.99
CA ILE A 71 13.57 3.83 23.62
C ILE A 71 13.13 5.12 22.93
N VAL A 72 13.87 5.54 21.91
CA VAL A 72 13.57 6.78 21.17
C VAL A 72 12.91 6.41 19.85
N LEU A 73 11.59 6.54 19.77
CA LEU A 73 10.79 6.14 18.61
C LEU A 73 11.17 6.92 17.35
N LYS A 74 11.53 8.20 17.52
CA LYS A 74 12.02 9.07 16.44
C LYS A 74 13.54 8.98 16.22
N GLY A 75 14.20 8.04 16.91
CA GLY A 75 15.61 7.76 16.75
C GLY A 75 15.91 7.05 15.42
N PRO A 76 17.13 7.17 14.88
CA PRO A 76 17.47 6.68 13.54
C PRO A 76 17.31 5.16 13.37
N THR A 77 17.41 4.39 14.47
CA THR A 77 17.29 2.93 14.46
C THR A 77 15.86 2.42 14.29
N LEU A 78 14.88 3.18 14.78
CA LEU A 78 13.47 2.78 14.74
C LEU A 78 12.68 3.41 13.59
N GLN A 79 13.29 4.31 12.81
CA GLN A 79 12.66 4.89 11.65
C GLN A 79 12.42 3.84 10.55
N PRO A 80 11.35 3.97 9.74
CA PRO A 80 11.12 3.08 8.62
C PRO A 80 12.31 3.02 7.68
N GLU A 81 12.72 1.80 7.33
CA GLU A 81 13.71 1.56 6.30
C GLU A 81 13.08 1.88 4.94
N VAL A 82 13.79 2.63 4.10
CA VAL A 82 13.33 3.00 2.75
C VAL A 82 14.31 2.46 1.73
N SER A 83 13.79 1.75 0.73
CA SER A 83 14.56 1.27 -0.42
C SER A 83 13.85 1.62 -1.72
N ASP A 84 14.61 2.04 -2.72
CA ASP A 84 14.08 2.17 -4.07
C ASP A 84 13.70 0.79 -4.62
N GLY A 85 12.55 0.70 -5.27
CA GLY A 85 12.08 -0.51 -5.95
C GLY A 85 12.51 -0.53 -7.43
N ASP A 86 11.88 -1.41 -8.19
CA ASP A 86 12.04 -1.48 -9.64
C ASP A 86 11.55 -0.19 -10.33
N ASP A 87 11.88 -0.01 -11.61
CA ASP A 87 11.39 1.14 -12.40
C ASP A 87 9.86 1.21 -12.49
N ARG A 88 9.19 0.06 -12.31
CA ARG A 88 7.73 -0.08 -12.34
C ARG A 88 7.28 -1.37 -11.69
N LEU A 89 6.04 -1.39 -11.23
CA LEU A 89 5.35 -2.58 -10.72
C LEU A 89 3.96 -2.67 -11.36
N ILE A 90 3.68 -3.77 -12.05
CA ILE A 90 2.38 -4.06 -12.67
C ILE A 90 1.74 -5.23 -11.91
N ILE A 91 0.53 -5.02 -11.43
CA ILE A 91 -0.28 -6.00 -10.73
C ILE A 91 -1.57 -6.19 -11.50
N SER A 92 -1.95 -7.44 -11.73
CA SER A 92 -3.20 -7.81 -12.37
C SER A 92 -3.87 -8.92 -11.58
N SER A 93 -5.19 -8.86 -11.46
CA SER A 93 -5.95 -9.93 -10.83
C SER A 93 -6.02 -11.16 -11.74
N PRO A 94 -6.37 -12.35 -11.21
CA PRO A 94 -6.69 -13.50 -12.04
C PRO A 94 -7.72 -13.12 -13.12
N GLY A 95 -7.51 -13.60 -14.35
CA GLY A 95 -8.38 -13.31 -15.49
C GLY A 95 -8.08 -11.99 -16.22
N VAL A 96 -7.11 -11.20 -15.75
CA VAL A 96 -6.66 -9.97 -16.41
C VAL A 96 -5.30 -10.19 -17.06
N TYR A 97 -5.20 -9.89 -18.36
CA TYR A 97 -3.93 -9.93 -19.09
C TYR A 97 -3.38 -8.51 -19.24
N ALA A 98 -2.25 -8.23 -18.60
CA ALA A 98 -1.57 -6.94 -18.70
C ALA A 98 -0.41 -7.02 -19.71
N ARG A 99 -0.30 -6.02 -20.60
CA ARG A 99 0.81 -5.83 -21.53
C ARG A 99 1.44 -4.46 -21.29
N GLU A 100 2.72 -4.41 -21.55
CA GLU A 100 3.46 -3.17 -21.61
C GLU A 100 4.12 -3.02 -22.98
N ALA A 101 4.06 -1.81 -23.53
CA ALA A 101 4.80 -1.41 -24.70
C ALA A 101 5.49 -0.08 -24.46
N THR A 102 6.78 0.01 -24.77
CA THR A 102 7.49 1.29 -24.84
C THR A 102 7.20 1.90 -26.20
N LEU A 103 6.54 3.06 -26.23
CA LEU A 103 6.39 3.83 -27.45
C LEU A 103 7.66 4.67 -27.62
N GLY A 104 8.35 4.47 -28.75
CA GLY A 104 9.59 5.18 -29.06
C GLY A 104 9.39 6.69 -29.12
N ALA A 105 10.47 7.45 -28.93
CA ALA A 105 10.44 8.90 -28.99
C ALA A 105 9.96 9.38 -30.36
N GLU A 106 8.75 9.93 -30.44
CA GLU A 106 8.34 10.70 -31.60
C GLU A 106 9.09 12.03 -31.56
N VAL A 107 10.06 12.19 -32.46
CA VAL A 107 10.78 13.45 -32.66
C VAL A 107 9.84 14.38 -33.43
N ASN A 108 9.02 15.15 -32.70
CA ASN A 108 8.35 16.29 -33.30
C ASN A 108 9.40 17.32 -33.75
N ALA A 109 9.12 18.06 -34.83
CA ALA A 109 10.00 19.03 -35.48
C ALA A 109 10.54 20.18 -34.58
N GLN A 110 10.24 20.15 -33.28
CA GLN A 110 10.66 21.09 -32.24
C GLN A 110 11.54 20.45 -31.14
N SER A 111 12.21 19.31 -31.39
CA SER A 111 13.27 18.73 -30.53
C SER A 111 12.87 18.31 -29.11
N GLN A 112 11.60 18.01 -28.84
CA GLN A 112 11.18 17.39 -27.58
C GLN A 112 11.01 15.88 -27.78
N ALA A 113 11.89 15.09 -27.17
CA ALA A 113 11.74 13.64 -27.11
C ALA A 113 10.70 13.29 -26.03
N ASN A 114 9.47 13.03 -26.43
CA ASN A 114 8.45 12.49 -25.54
C ASN A 114 8.60 10.97 -25.47
N VAL A 115 9.19 10.45 -24.39
CA VAL A 115 9.16 9.01 -24.09
C VAL A 115 7.81 8.73 -23.44
N SER A 116 7.07 7.75 -23.98
CA SER A 116 5.80 7.32 -23.40
C SER A 116 5.77 5.80 -23.15
N LEU A 117 5.33 5.41 -21.96
CA LEU A 117 5.11 4.03 -21.56
C LEU A 117 3.64 3.71 -21.73
N ARG A 118 3.28 2.72 -22.56
CA ARG A 118 1.90 2.27 -22.76
C ARG A 118 1.64 0.98 -21.98
N TYR A 119 0.51 0.94 -21.30
CA TYR A 119 -0.01 -0.20 -20.55
C TYR A 119 -1.38 -0.58 -21.11
N ASP A 120 -1.53 -1.85 -21.48
CA ASP A 120 -2.79 -2.39 -21.96
C ASP A 120 -3.28 -3.48 -21.01
N PHE A 121 -4.57 -3.44 -20.65
CA PHE A 121 -5.25 -4.45 -19.85
C PHE A 121 -6.38 -5.07 -20.68
N GLU A 122 -6.44 -6.40 -20.68
CA GLU A 122 -7.52 -7.17 -21.30
C GLU A 122 -8.20 -8.04 -20.23
N PHE A 123 -9.48 -7.80 -19.97
CA PHE A 123 -10.27 -8.47 -18.93
C PHE A 123 -10.96 -9.71 -19.53
N ARG A 124 -10.38 -10.91 -19.39
CA ARG A 124 -10.80 -12.11 -20.13
C ARG A 124 -11.95 -12.88 -19.47
N ASP A 125 -12.10 -12.74 -18.15
CA ASP A 125 -13.14 -13.40 -17.37
C ASP A 125 -14.24 -12.39 -16.97
N ASN A 126 -14.90 -12.54 -15.81
CA ASN A 126 -15.98 -11.65 -15.36
C ASN A 126 -15.48 -10.30 -14.81
N GLY A 127 -14.52 -9.68 -15.51
CA GLY A 127 -13.82 -8.48 -15.05
C GLY A 127 -12.63 -8.78 -14.14
N GLY A 128 -12.08 -7.72 -13.54
CA GLY A 128 -10.88 -7.80 -12.73
C GLY A 128 -10.28 -6.43 -12.42
N ALA A 129 -9.09 -6.44 -11.81
CA ALA A 129 -8.37 -5.26 -11.39
C ALA A 129 -6.96 -5.22 -11.98
N GLY A 130 -6.53 -4.02 -12.35
CA GLY A 130 -5.16 -3.69 -12.75
C GLY A 130 -4.61 -2.55 -11.89
N LEU A 131 -3.34 -2.64 -11.53
CA LEU A 131 -2.61 -1.59 -10.83
C LEU A 131 -1.22 -1.45 -11.45
N VAL A 132 -0.84 -0.23 -11.83
CA VAL A 132 0.50 0.12 -12.26
C VAL A 132 1.06 1.15 -11.29
N LEU A 133 2.26 0.91 -10.79
CA LEU A 133 3.07 1.87 -10.04
C LEU A 133 4.33 2.18 -10.84
N TYR A 134 4.61 3.45 -11.10
CA TYR A 134 5.84 3.89 -11.75
C TYR A 134 6.85 4.32 -10.69
N LYS A 135 8.08 3.80 -10.75
CA LYS A 135 9.16 4.00 -9.76
C LYS A 135 8.71 3.81 -8.31
N PRO A 136 8.17 2.64 -7.94
CA PRO A 136 7.82 2.34 -6.56
C PRO A 136 9.01 2.51 -5.60
N GLN A 137 8.73 3.02 -4.41
CA GLN A 137 9.62 3.02 -3.26
C GLN A 137 8.99 2.19 -2.16
N HIS A 138 9.80 1.33 -1.55
CA HIS A 138 9.38 0.45 -0.48
C HIS A 138 9.81 1.05 0.84
N SER A 139 8.87 1.13 1.79
CA SER A 139 9.14 1.50 3.15
C SER A 139 8.64 0.40 4.09
N SER A 140 9.44 0.00 5.07
CA SER A 140 9.07 -1.05 6.03
C SER A 140 9.51 -0.73 7.45
N LEU A 141 8.83 -1.31 8.44
CA LEU A 141 9.31 -1.27 9.83
C LEU A 141 10.70 -1.92 9.92
N PRO A 142 11.63 -1.32 10.68
CA PRO A 142 12.91 -1.96 10.93
C PRO A 142 12.71 -3.25 11.73
N LYS A 143 13.63 -4.20 11.55
CA LYS A 143 13.63 -5.46 12.31
C LYS A 143 14.32 -5.23 13.66
N ASP A 144 13.62 -4.54 14.54
CA ASP A 144 14.11 -4.16 15.87
C ASP A 144 13.27 -4.82 16.98
N ASP A 145 13.95 -5.35 18.00
CA ASP A 145 13.33 -5.97 19.16
C ASP A 145 12.66 -4.94 20.09
N ASP A 146 13.04 -3.66 20.00
CA ASP A 146 12.44 -2.56 20.77
C ASP A 146 10.94 -2.38 20.44
N PHE A 147 10.48 -2.80 19.25
CA PHE A 147 9.05 -2.84 18.96
C PHE A 147 8.28 -3.75 19.90
N ALA A 148 8.88 -4.87 20.33
CA ALA A 148 8.23 -5.76 21.29
C ALA A 148 8.01 -5.05 22.63
N MET A 149 8.98 -4.23 23.05
CA MET A 149 8.87 -3.42 24.25
C MET A 149 7.81 -2.33 24.09
N LEU A 150 7.76 -1.66 22.93
CA LEU A 150 6.71 -0.67 22.63
C LEU A 150 5.31 -1.28 22.76
N LEU A 151 5.07 -2.43 22.12
CA LEU A 151 3.78 -3.10 22.18
C LEU A 151 3.39 -3.51 23.61
N LYS A 152 4.37 -3.89 24.45
CA LYS A 152 4.15 -4.20 25.88
C LYS A 152 3.71 -2.97 26.67
N VAL A 153 4.44 -1.86 26.54
CA VAL A 153 4.17 -0.63 27.29
C VAL A 153 2.84 -0.01 26.84
N ALA A 154 2.65 0.12 25.53
CA ALA A 154 1.47 0.73 24.93
C ALA A 154 0.30 -0.25 24.71
N HIS A 155 0.29 -1.41 25.37
CA HIS A 155 -0.71 -2.47 25.14
C HIS A 155 -2.16 -1.99 25.27
N LYS A 156 -2.44 -1.03 26.16
CA LYS A 156 -3.81 -0.50 26.35
C LYS A 156 -4.33 0.19 25.09
N THR A 157 -3.44 0.85 24.36
CA THR A 157 -3.76 1.57 23.11
C THR A 157 -3.72 0.63 21.91
N LEU A 158 -2.73 -0.27 21.90
CA LEU A 158 -2.35 -1.03 20.70
C LEU A 158 -2.95 -2.44 20.61
N ARG A 159 -3.52 -2.97 21.70
CA ARG A 159 -4.09 -4.31 21.72
C ARG A 159 -5.33 -4.40 20.83
N GLY A 160 -5.36 -5.43 19.99
CA GLY A 160 -6.47 -5.67 19.07
C GLY A 160 -6.44 -4.80 17.82
N LYS A 161 -5.42 -3.95 17.66
CA LYS A 161 -5.23 -3.12 16.48
C LYS A 161 -4.39 -3.81 15.42
N TYR A 162 -4.60 -3.41 14.18
CA TYR A 162 -3.79 -3.77 13.04
C TYR A 162 -2.71 -2.73 12.81
N PHE A 163 -1.58 -3.17 12.26
CA PHE A 163 -0.40 -2.34 12.03
C PHE A 163 -0.01 -2.36 10.57
N ILE A 164 0.35 -1.19 10.07
CA ILE A 164 0.96 -1.04 8.76
C ILE A 164 2.46 -1.28 8.88
N THR A 165 2.93 -2.42 8.40
CA THR A 165 4.35 -2.80 8.53
C THR A 165 5.17 -2.49 7.29
N GLU A 166 4.52 -2.39 6.13
CA GLU A 166 5.15 -2.04 4.85
C GLU A 166 4.22 -1.13 4.07
N VAL A 167 4.78 -0.17 3.34
CA VAL A 167 4.07 0.71 2.40
C VAL A 167 4.89 0.82 1.12
N ILE A 168 4.21 0.78 -0.03
CA ILE A 168 4.81 1.08 -1.33
C ILE A 168 4.25 2.42 -1.80
N SER A 169 5.14 3.40 -1.94
CA SER A 169 4.82 4.70 -2.51
C SER A 169 5.30 4.81 -3.95
N CYS A 170 4.74 5.74 -4.73
CA CYS A 170 5.19 5.99 -6.10
C CYS A 170 4.87 7.42 -6.55
N PRO A 171 5.64 7.98 -7.49
CA PRO A 171 5.34 9.26 -8.13
C PRO A 171 4.15 9.20 -9.08
N ALA A 172 3.87 8.07 -9.73
CA ALA A 172 2.71 7.94 -10.60
C ALA A 172 2.09 6.56 -10.51
N TYR A 173 0.75 6.53 -10.58
CA TYR A 173 -0.02 5.30 -10.51
C TYR A 173 -1.19 5.30 -11.50
N LEU A 174 -1.66 4.10 -11.80
CA LEU A 174 -2.88 3.84 -12.55
C LEU A 174 -3.61 2.65 -11.89
N MET A 175 -4.87 2.85 -11.54
CA MET A 175 -5.79 1.84 -11.03
C MET A 175 -6.91 1.64 -12.06
N VAL A 176 -7.22 0.40 -12.37
CA VAL A 176 -8.30 0.04 -13.29
C VAL A 176 -9.12 -1.07 -12.66
N LEU A 177 -10.45 -0.93 -12.69
CA LEU A 177 -11.40 -1.93 -12.29
C LEU A 177 -12.45 -2.07 -13.40
N SER A 178 -12.59 -3.29 -13.92
CA SER A 178 -13.67 -3.63 -14.84
C SER A 178 -14.49 -4.80 -14.27
N SER A 179 -15.78 -4.82 -14.62
CA SER A 179 -16.66 -5.96 -14.37
C SER A 179 -17.15 -6.62 -15.67
N GLN A 180 -16.62 -6.19 -16.83
CA GLN A 180 -17.05 -6.67 -18.13
C GLN A 180 -16.02 -7.61 -18.74
N LYS A 181 -16.53 -8.73 -19.25
CA LYS A 181 -15.74 -9.68 -20.01
C LYS A 181 -15.41 -9.14 -21.40
N GLY A 182 -14.16 -9.32 -21.81
CA GLY A 182 -13.63 -8.89 -23.10
C GLY A 182 -13.29 -7.40 -23.17
N GLU A 183 -13.46 -6.66 -22.07
CA GLU A 183 -13.12 -5.25 -22.03
C GLU A 183 -11.60 -5.06 -22.20
N LYS A 184 -11.23 -3.97 -22.87
CA LYS A 184 -9.84 -3.58 -23.08
C LYS A 184 -9.66 -2.14 -22.60
N PHE A 185 -8.56 -1.92 -21.91
CA PHE A 185 -8.17 -0.61 -21.42
C PHE A 185 -6.73 -0.34 -21.83
N SER A 186 -6.46 0.84 -22.37
CA SER A 186 -5.11 1.28 -22.70
C SER A 186 -4.83 2.62 -22.03
N ALA A 187 -3.66 2.75 -21.42
CA ALA A 187 -3.19 4.03 -20.90
C ALA A 187 -1.70 4.22 -21.15
N SER A 188 -1.30 5.47 -21.35
CA SER A 188 0.08 5.87 -21.56
C SER A 188 0.53 6.86 -20.51
N LEU A 189 1.75 6.70 -20.02
CA LEU A 189 2.44 7.64 -19.15
C LEU A 189 3.52 8.36 -19.95
N SER A 190 3.38 9.67 -20.11
CA SER A 190 4.31 10.52 -20.85
C SER A 190 5.08 11.45 -19.91
N ALA A 191 6.37 11.63 -20.18
CA ALA A 191 7.19 12.64 -19.53
C ALA A 191 7.28 13.89 -20.43
N THR A 192 6.71 15.00 -19.99
CA THR A 192 6.85 16.30 -20.66
C THR A 192 7.99 17.09 -20.02
N HIS A 193 9.03 17.38 -20.81
CA HIS A 193 10.14 18.24 -20.40
C HIS A 193 9.81 19.69 -20.74
N THR A 194 9.82 20.57 -19.74
CA THR A 194 9.75 22.03 -19.96
C THR A 194 11.12 22.63 -20.32
N ASP A 195 12.20 21.86 -20.22
CA ASP A 195 13.57 22.28 -20.51
C ASP A 195 14.26 21.29 -21.48
N PRO A 196 14.63 21.72 -22.70
CA PRO A 196 15.27 20.87 -23.71
C PRO A 196 16.70 20.41 -23.35
N LEU A 197 17.29 20.93 -22.26
CA LEU A 197 18.61 20.51 -21.75
C LEU A 197 18.54 19.60 -20.51
N ALA A 198 17.35 19.33 -19.97
CA ALA A 198 17.21 18.53 -18.76
C ALA A 198 17.25 17.02 -19.05
N THR A 199 18.22 16.33 -18.45
CA THR A 199 18.31 14.86 -18.42
C THR A 199 17.03 14.25 -17.81
N LEU A 200 16.58 13.09 -18.33
CA LEU A 200 15.46 12.31 -17.81
C LEU A 200 15.61 12.06 -16.30
N GLY A 201 14.89 12.82 -15.47
CA GLY A 201 14.87 12.61 -14.02
C GLY A 201 14.67 13.87 -13.17
N THR A 202 15.08 15.05 -13.64
CA THR A 202 15.03 16.28 -12.85
C THR A 202 14.11 17.32 -13.51
N GLY A 203 12.82 17.27 -13.20
CA GLY A 203 11.86 18.33 -13.54
C GLY A 203 10.85 18.00 -14.65
N ALA A 204 10.86 16.79 -15.23
CA ALA A 204 9.83 16.39 -16.18
C ALA A 204 8.50 16.12 -15.47
N GLY A 205 7.43 16.80 -15.91
CA GLY A 205 6.07 16.51 -15.47
C GLY A 205 5.60 15.19 -16.08
N LEU A 206 5.04 14.31 -15.25
CA LEU A 206 4.45 13.04 -15.69
C LEU A 206 2.95 13.24 -15.93
N THR A 207 2.44 12.75 -17.06
CA THR A 207 1.02 12.86 -17.41
C THR A 207 0.48 11.53 -17.92
N TRP A 208 -0.66 11.10 -17.38
CA TRP A 208 -1.41 9.94 -17.87
C TRP A 208 -2.38 10.36 -18.97
N SER A 209 -2.46 9.56 -20.03
CA SER A 209 -3.54 9.57 -21.01
C SER A 209 -4.14 8.17 -21.10
N SER A 210 -5.45 8.06 -21.32
CA SER A 210 -6.13 6.77 -21.38
C SER A 210 -7.23 6.74 -22.43
N GLU A 211 -7.36 5.61 -23.10
CA GLU A 211 -8.46 5.27 -24.00
C GLU A 211 -9.29 4.18 -23.32
N MET A 212 -10.45 4.57 -22.78
CA MET A 212 -11.34 3.66 -22.06
C MET A 212 -12.69 3.57 -22.78
N VAL A 213 -13.18 2.33 -22.98
CA VAL A 213 -14.47 2.08 -23.62
C VAL A 213 -15.57 1.92 -22.57
N HIS A 214 -15.31 1.22 -21.46
CA HIS A 214 -16.18 1.09 -20.27
C HIS A 214 -15.30 0.82 -19.02
N GLY A 215 -15.80 0.93 -17.77
CA GLY A 215 -15.07 0.61 -16.52
C GLY A 215 -14.71 1.81 -15.63
N LEU A 216 -14.12 1.55 -14.44
CA LEU A 216 -13.63 2.59 -13.53
C LEU A 216 -12.11 2.66 -13.59
N HIS A 217 -11.56 3.86 -13.76
CA HIS A 217 -10.12 4.09 -13.66
C HIS A 217 -9.80 5.28 -12.76
N ARG A 218 -8.62 5.25 -12.14
CA ARG A 218 -8.03 6.37 -11.39
C ARG A 218 -6.56 6.43 -11.73
N SER A 219 -6.04 7.62 -11.94
CA SER A 219 -4.61 7.82 -12.19
C SER A 219 -4.15 9.09 -11.52
N GLY A 220 -2.88 9.11 -11.12
CA GLY A 220 -2.24 10.28 -10.56
C GLY A 220 -0.76 10.29 -10.89
N SER A 221 -0.20 11.50 -10.92
CA SER A 221 1.21 11.72 -11.17
C SER A 221 1.72 12.90 -10.35
N ASN A 222 2.98 12.80 -9.93
CA ASN A 222 3.69 13.79 -9.15
C ASN A 222 5.19 13.62 -9.42
N THR A 223 5.99 14.65 -9.15
CA THR A 223 7.45 14.57 -9.25
C THR A 223 8.08 13.82 -8.08
N LYS A 224 7.36 13.72 -6.96
CA LYS A 224 7.79 13.03 -5.74
C LYS A 224 6.94 11.78 -5.49
N PRO A 225 7.49 10.75 -4.81
CA PRO A 225 6.80 9.50 -4.49
C PRO A 225 5.77 9.67 -3.36
N ILE A 226 4.73 10.48 -3.59
CA ILE A 226 3.75 10.85 -2.57
C ILE A 226 2.56 9.89 -2.48
N PHE A 227 2.25 9.17 -3.56
CA PHE A 227 1.07 8.31 -3.57
C PHE A 227 1.40 6.97 -2.94
N LYS A 228 0.62 6.54 -1.95
CA LYS A 228 0.86 5.31 -1.16
C LYS A 228 -0.22 4.30 -1.48
N LEU A 229 0.06 3.42 -2.46
CA LEU A 229 -0.96 2.61 -3.14
C LEU A 229 -1.07 1.20 -2.60
N LEU A 230 0.00 0.64 -2.04
CA LEU A 230 0.00 -0.70 -1.45
C LEU A 230 0.56 -0.64 -0.04
N TYR A 231 -0.02 -1.43 0.83
CA TYR A 231 0.44 -1.55 2.20
C TYR A 231 0.24 -2.96 2.74
N LYS A 232 1.08 -3.35 3.69
CA LYS A 232 0.99 -4.64 4.37
C LYS A 232 0.44 -4.43 5.77
N VAL A 233 -0.67 -5.10 6.05
CA VAL A 233 -1.35 -5.05 7.34
C VAL A 233 -1.04 -6.34 8.11
N MET A 234 -0.46 -6.18 9.28
CA MET A 234 -0.10 -7.28 10.17
C MET A 234 -0.70 -7.06 11.56
N GLN A 235 -0.79 -8.13 12.33
CA GLN A 235 -1.13 -8.07 13.75
C GLN A 235 -0.20 -8.99 14.56
N PRO A 236 0.12 -8.65 15.81
CA PRO A 236 0.79 -9.58 16.70
C PRO A 236 -0.12 -10.78 16.96
N ARG A 237 0.46 -11.98 16.94
CA ARG A 237 -0.26 -13.23 17.24
C ARG A 237 -0.98 -13.14 18.59
N GLN A 238 -2.19 -13.68 18.72
CA GLN A 238 -2.98 -13.58 19.97
C GLN A 238 -2.22 -14.04 21.23
N ASN A 239 -1.38 -15.08 21.09
CA ASN A 239 -0.56 -15.58 22.18
C ASN A 239 0.52 -14.59 22.65
N PHE A 240 0.99 -13.67 21.81
CA PHE A 240 1.90 -12.60 22.19
C PHE A 240 1.29 -11.77 23.32
N TRP A 241 0.03 -11.35 23.16
CA TRP A 241 -0.68 -10.60 24.20
C TRP A 241 -0.88 -11.43 25.47
N ASN A 242 -1.27 -12.71 25.35
CA ASN A 242 -1.44 -13.58 26.52
C ASN A 242 -0.13 -13.85 27.29
N PHE A 243 0.99 -13.90 26.57
CA PHE A 243 2.33 -14.09 27.14
C PHE A 243 2.79 -12.86 27.94
N ILE A 244 2.54 -11.65 27.43
CA ILE A 244 2.90 -10.40 28.13
C ILE A 244 2.26 -10.28 29.52
N PHE A 245 1.09 -10.89 29.73
CA PHE A 245 0.37 -10.86 31.01
C PHE A 245 0.63 -12.08 31.91
N GLY A 246 1.67 -12.87 31.65
CA GLY A 246 2.13 -13.92 32.56
C GLY A 246 1.16 -15.08 32.78
N GLN A 247 0.21 -15.32 31.87
CA GLN A 247 -0.77 -16.41 32.02
C GLN A 247 -0.24 -17.82 31.67
N ARG A 248 1.02 -17.95 31.25
CA ARG A 248 1.71 -19.24 31.12
C ARG A 248 3.15 -19.11 31.58
N GLY A 249 3.54 -19.91 32.57
CA GLY A 249 4.93 -20.07 33.01
C GLY A 249 5.76 -20.84 31.97
N GLY A 250 6.02 -20.22 30.82
CA GLY A 250 6.91 -20.71 29.78
C GLY A 250 8.10 -19.78 29.62
N ASP A 251 9.27 -20.37 29.39
CA ASP A 251 10.57 -19.71 29.36
C ASP A 251 10.59 -18.42 28.53
N ALA A 252 11.17 -17.38 29.13
CA ALA A 252 11.18 -15.99 28.65
C ALA A 252 12.13 -15.73 27.47
N GLU A 253 12.49 -16.77 26.70
CA GLU A 253 13.68 -16.74 25.83
C GLU A 253 13.44 -16.35 24.37
N ASN A 254 12.22 -16.00 23.95
CA ASN A 254 12.04 -15.36 22.64
C ASN A 254 10.94 -14.29 22.69
N GLN A 255 11.36 -13.05 22.97
CA GLN A 255 10.49 -11.87 23.02
C GLN A 255 10.17 -11.29 21.63
N THR A 256 10.56 -11.97 20.55
CA THR A 256 10.35 -11.50 19.18
C THR A 256 8.86 -11.50 18.83
N ILE A 257 8.39 -10.40 18.22
CA ILE A 257 7.01 -10.30 17.77
C ILE A 257 6.80 -11.27 16.60
N ILE A 258 5.91 -12.24 16.77
CA ILE A 258 5.42 -13.06 15.68
C ILE A 258 4.25 -12.32 15.03
N TRP A 259 4.51 -11.74 13.87
CA TRP A 259 3.52 -11.06 13.05
C TRP A 259 2.69 -12.03 12.22
N GLU A 260 1.38 -11.87 12.24
CA GLU A 260 0.44 -12.62 11.40
C GLU A 260 -0.24 -11.68 10.42
N ALA A 261 -0.38 -12.14 9.17
CA ALA A 261 -1.14 -11.40 8.16
C ALA A 261 -2.61 -11.29 8.57
N VAL A 262 -3.17 -10.11 8.42
CA VAL A 262 -4.57 -9.86 8.76
C VAL A 262 -5.48 -10.56 7.75
N ARG A 263 -6.45 -11.32 8.28
CA ARG A 263 -7.47 -11.99 7.46
C ARG A 263 -8.48 -10.96 6.97
N ARG A 264 -9.01 -11.20 5.77
CA ARG A 264 -10.11 -10.41 5.21
C ARG A 264 -11.32 -10.44 6.17
N PRO A 265 -11.92 -9.29 6.50
CA PRO A 265 -13.11 -9.23 7.35
C PRO A 265 -14.42 -9.58 6.61
N TRP A 266 -14.36 -9.87 5.30
CA TRP A 266 -15.47 -10.31 4.46
C TRP A 266 -15.26 -11.73 3.92
N GLY A 267 -16.36 -12.40 3.53
CA GLY A 267 -16.35 -13.69 2.84
C GLY A 267 -15.90 -13.61 1.38
N VAL A 268 -16.21 -14.64 0.58
CA VAL A 268 -15.92 -14.60 -0.87
C VAL A 268 -16.82 -13.59 -1.54
N LEU A 269 -16.24 -12.67 -2.32
CA LEU A 269 -16.99 -11.65 -3.03
C LEU A 269 -17.46 -12.12 -4.41
N ASP A 270 -18.63 -11.68 -4.84
CA ASP A 270 -19.10 -11.79 -6.22
C ASP A 270 -18.58 -10.65 -7.11
N ASP A 271 -19.10 -10.56 -8.34
CA ASP A 271 -18.65 -9.60 -9.37
C ASP A 271 -19.11 -8.16 -9.07
N ASP A 272 -20.06 -7.99 -8.15
CA ASP A 272 -20.54 -6.70 -7.64
C ASP A 272 -19.86 -6.29 -6.33
N GLY A 273 -19.01 -7.16 -5.77
CA GLY A 273 -18.30 -6.93 -4.53
C GLY A 273 -19.14 -7.26 -3.30
N GLU A 274 -20.25 -7.97 -3.44
CA GLU A 274 -21.10 -8.44 -2.35
C GLU A 274 -20.62 -9.82 -1.85
N GLU A 275 -20.85 -10.11 -0.56
CA GLU A 275 -20.49 -11.41 0.01
C GLU A 275 -21.45 -12.48 -0.53
N LYS A 276 -20.90 -13.53 -1.16
CA LYS A 276 -21.71 -14.68 -1.56
C LYS A 276 -22.28 -15.33 -0.29
N GLY A 277 -23.61 -15.29 -0.14
CA GLY A 277 -24.32 -15.99 0.93
C GLY A 277 -23.91 -17.46 0.96
N ARG A 278 -23.68 -17.99 2.16
CA ARG A 278 -23.44 -19.42 2.38
C ARG A 278 -24.69 -20.24 2.09
#